data_AF-A0A7Z9XEB9-F1
#
_entry.id   AF-A0A7Z9XEB9-F1
#
_cell.length_a   1.000
_cell.length_b   1.000
_cell.length_c   1.000
_cell.angle_alpha   90.00
_cell.angle_beta   90.00
_cell.angle_gamma   90.00
#
_symmetry.space_group_name_H-M   'P 1'
#
loop_
_entity.id
_entity.type
_entity.pdbx_description
1 polymer ?
#
loop_
_entity_poly.entity_id
_entity_poly.type
_entity_poly.pdbx_seq_one_letter_code
_entity_poly.pdbx_strand_id
1 'polypeptide(L)'
;MNKTHDGKHTDMLTLAHESGLAEDYVWATSEDSRRHALSLSLIGSIVHKHRGTVRIDPETNSLNIEVPDEEKVACAEELGKKVDMTLH
;
A
#
# COMPACT_ATOMS: atom_id res chain seq x y z
N MET A 1 19.17 13.44 -52.38
CA MET A 1 18.85 14.18 -51.13
C MET A 1 18.30 13.18 -50.14
N ASN A 2 19.10 12.85 -49.11
CA ASN A 2 18.77 11.92 -48.04
C ASN A 2 17.66 12.50 -47.15
N LYS A 3 16.64 11.70 -46.85
CA LYS A 3 15.79 11.91 -45.67
C LYS A 3 15.81 10.63 -44.84
N THR A 4 16.86 10.50 -44.03
CA THR A 4 16.88 9.60 -42.88
C THR A 4 15.96 10.21 -41.83
N HIS A 5 14.79 9.60 -41.66
CA HIS A 5 13.87 9.92 -40.58
C HIS A 5 14.22 9.03 -39.39
N ASP A 6 15.35 9.30 -38.73
CA ASP A 6 15.65 8.73 -37.41
C ASP A 6 14.81 9.45 -36.36
N GLY A 7 13.52 9.11 -36.35
CA GLY A 7 12.68 9.34 -35.19
C GLY A 7 13.17 8.41 -34.10
N LYS A 8 14.11 8.88 -33.26
CA LYS A 8 14.51 8.21 -32.02
C LYS A 8 13.25 7.94 -31.20
N HIS A 9 12.79 6.70 -31.31
CA HIS A 9 11.68 6.12 -30.57
C HIS A 9 12.17 5.74 -29.17
N THR A 10 12.70 6.71 -28.44
CA THR A 10 13.21 6.55 -27.08
C THR A 10 12.58 7.65 -26.25
N ASP A 11 11.40 7.36 -25.70
CA ASP A 11 11.02 7.69 -24.31
C ASP A 11 9.54 7.40 -23.96
N MET A 12 8.77 6.75 -24.85
CA MET A 12 7.39 6.37 -24.49
C MET A 12 7.30 5.12 -23.58
N LEU A 13 8.36 4.32 -23.51
CA LEU A 13 8.44 3.17 -22.59
C LEU A 13 8.90 3.58 -21.19
N THR A 14 9.67 4.66 -21.07
CA THR A 14 10.14 5.19 -19.78
C THR A 14 8.99 5.88 -19.03
N LEU A 15 8.15 6.64 -19.75
CA LEU A 15 6.96 7.31 -19.20
C LEU A 15 5.82 6.34 -18.83
N ALA A 16 5.66 5.24 -19.58
CA ALA A 16 4.64 4.22 -19.27
C ALA A 16 5.01 3.37 -18.05
N HIS A 17 6.31 3.22 -17.75
CA HIS A 17 6.78 2.47 -16.60
C HIS A 17 6.48 3.21 -15.28
N GLU A 18 6.49 4.54 -15.29
CA GLU A 18 6.14 5.35 -14.11
C GLU A 18 4.61 5.46 -13.91
N SER A 19 3.82 5.52 -14.98
CA SER A 19 2.36 5.57 -14.88
C SER A 19 1.71 4.23 -14.48
N GLY A 20 2.30 3.11 -14.91
CA GLY A 20 1.79 1.77 -14.56
C GLY A 20 1.91 1.44 -13.07
N LEU A 21 2.93 1.98 -12.38
CA LEU A 21 3.14 1.78 -10.94
C LEU A 21 2.06 2.49 -10.10
N ALA A 22 1.63 3.67 -10.53
CA ALA A 22 0.60 4.45 -9.84
C ALA A 22 -0.79 3.80 -9.98
N GLU A 23 -1.12 3.29 -11.17
CA GLU A 23 -2.36 2.55 -11.39
C GLU A 23 -2.36 1.22 -10.63
N ASP A 24 -1.24 0.49 -10.61
CA ASP A 24 -1.10 -0.75 -9.84
C ASP A 24 -1.30 -0.55 -8.32
N TYR A 25 -0.92 0.62 -7.78
CA TYR A 25 -1.15 0.96 -6.36
C TYR A 25 -2.62 1.23 -6.05
N VAL A 26 -3.35 1.83 -6.98
CA VAL A 26 -4.77 2.17 -6.81
C VAL A 26 -5.67 0.95 -7.01
N TRP A 27 -5.34 0.09 -7.99
CA TRP A 27 -6.17 -1.06 -8.37
C TRP A 27 -5.68 -2.39 -7.80
N ALA A 28 -4.53 -2.40 -7.12
CA ALA A 28 -3.89 -3.61 -6.59
C ALA A 28 -3.73 -4.72 -7.64
N THR A 29 -3.30 -4.36 -8.85
CA THR A 29 -3.21 -5.30 -9.98
C THR A 29 -1.89 -6.08 -10.01
N SER A 30 -0.82 -5.60 -9.35
CA SER A 30 0.40 -6.37 -9.09
C SER A 30 0.29 -7.28 -7.85
N GLU A 31 1.15 -8.28 -7.74
CA GLU A 31 1.19 -9.16 -6.54
C GLU A 31 1.58 -8.37 -5.29
N ASP A 32 2.56 -7.48 -5.40
CA ASP A 32 3.02 -6.65 -4.29
C ASP A 32 1.93 -5.70 -3.79
N SER A 33 1.23 -5.02 -4.71
CA SER A 33 0.10 -4.16 -4.33
C SER A 33 -1.05 -4.94 -3.70
N ARG A 34 -1.35 -6.18 -4.16
CA ARG A 34 -2.32 -7.06 -3.47
C ARG A 34 -1.87 -7.41 -2.07
N ARG A 35 -0.60 -7.75 -1.88
CA ARG A 35 -0.06 -8.11 -0.56
C ARG A 35 -0.16 -6.93 0.40
N HIS A 36 0.20 -5.72 -0.04
CA HIS A 36 0.03 -4.50 0.74
C HIS A 36 -1.43 -4.21 1.08
N ALA A 37 -2.34 -4.32 0.09
CA ALA A 37 -3.77 -4.13 0.32
C ALA A 37 -4.34 -5.13 1.33
N LEU A 38 -3.92 -6.40 1.26
CA LEU A 38 -4.31 -7.44 2.22
C LEU A 38 -3.80 -7.12 3.64
N SER A 39 -2.54 -6.70 3.77
CA SER A 39 -1.97 -6.30 5.07
C SER A 39 -2.73 -5.11 5.67
N LEU A 40 -3.03 -4.08 4.88
CA LEU A 40 -3.82 -2.93 5.34
C LEU A 40 -5.26 -3.34 5.71
N SER A 41 -5.88 -4.23 4.93
CA SER A 41 -7.20 -4.79 5.23
C SER A 41 -7.20 -5.58 6.53
N LEU A 42 -6.14 -6.35 6.81
CA LEU A 42 -5.99 -7.11 8.04
C LEU A 42 -5.84 -6.19 9.26
N ILE A 43 -4.97 -5.18 9.16
CA ILE A 43 -4.79 -4.16 10.20
C ILE A 43 -6.13 -3.46 10.48
N GLY A 44 -6.82 -3.00 9.43
CA GLY A 44 -8.12 -2.36 9.55
C GLY A 44 -9.16 -3.26 10.23
N SER A 45 -9.22 -4.55 9.88
CA SER A 45 -10.14 -5.51 10.50
C SER A 45 -9.84 -5.73 11.98
N ILE A 46 -8.57 -5.84 12.37
CA ILE A 46 -8.18 -6.03 13.77
C ILE A 46 -8.52 -4.77 14.58
N VAL A 47 -8.12 -3.59 14.08
CA VAL A 47 -8.40 -2.32 14.75
C VAL A 47 -9.92 -2.11 14.90
N HIS A 48 -10.71 -2.41 13.87
CA HIS A 48 -12.17 -2.31 13.94
C HIS A 48 -12.79 -3.27 14.97
N LYS A 49 -12.30 -4.51 15.08
CA LYS A 49 -12.72 -5.49 16.11
C LYS A 49 -12.52 -4.92 17.52
N HIS A 50 -11.45 -4.16 17.73
CA HIS A 50 -11.14 -3.47 18.99
C HIS A 50 -11.76 -2.07 19.09
N ARG A 51 -12.77 -1.77 18.26
CA ARG A 51 -13.51 -0.48 18.22
C ARG A 51 -12.62 0.73 17.93
N GLY A 52 -11.47 0.52 17.32
CA GLY A 52 -10.57 1.57 16.91
C GLY A 52 -10.83 2.08 15.49
N THR A 53 -10.05 3.08 15.12
CA THR A 53 -9.98 3.62 13.76
C THR A 53 -8.55 3.72 13.27
N VAL A 54 -8.38 3.61 11.96
CA VAL A 54 -7.09 3.75 11.28
C VAL A 54 -7.13 5.01 10.42
N ARG A 55 -6.09 5.83 10.53
CA ARG A 55 -5.93 7.05 9.74
C ARG A 55 -4.54 7.03 9.10
N ILE A 56 -4.49 7.21 7.79
CA ILE A 56 -3.23 7.32 7.06
C ILE A 56 -2.91 8.80 6.97
N ASP A 57 -1.73 9.18 7.47
CA ASP A 57 -1.19 10.51 7.26
C ASP A 57 -0.27 10.47 6.02
N PRO A 58 -0.70 11.06 4.90
CA PRO A 58 0.07 11.06 3.66
C PRO A 58 1.31 11.96 3.73
N GLU A 59 1.37 12.95 4.64
CA GLU A 59 2.54 13.84 4.75
C GLU A 59 3.71 13.14 5.43
N THR A 60 3.42 12.30 6.43
CA THR A 60 4.41 11.56 7.20
C THR A 60 4.56 10.10 6.75
N ASN A 61 3.76 9.65 5.80
CA ASN A 61 3.63 8.24 5.41
C ASN A 61 3.41 7.32 6.61
N SER A 62 2.66 7.79 7.61
CA SER A 62 2.45 7.09 8.87
C SER A 62 1.02 6.56 9.01
N LEU A 63 0.88 5.47 9.77
CA LEU A 63 -0.39 4.86 10.10
C LEU A 63 -0.72 5.18 11.57
N ASN A 64 -1.74 6.01 11.78
CA ASN A 64 -2.24 6.35 13.10
C ASN A 64 -3.41 5.43 13.47
N ILE A 65 -3.28 4.75 14.61
CA ILE A 65 -4.28 3.83 15.15
C ILE A 65 -4.82 4.42 16.44
N GLU A 66 -6.11 4.71 16.47
CA GLU A 66 -6.82 5.20 17.65
C GLU A 66 -7.72 4.09 18.17
N VAL A 67 -7.47 3.59 19.39
CA VAL A 67 -8.19 2.47 20.04
C VAL A 67 -8.53 2.88 21.47
N PRO A 68 -9.70 2.52 22.03
CA PRO A 68 -10.03 2.76 23.44
C PRO A 68 -8.96 2.20 24.39
N ASP A 69 -8.69 2.90 25.49
CA ASP A 69 -7.59 2.56 26.40
C ASP A 69 -7.67 1.13 26.93
N GLU A 70 -8.88 0.65 27.20
CA GLU A 70 -9.16 -0.70 27.67
C GLU A 70 -8.83 -1.80 26.63
N GLU A 71 -8.82 -1.47 25.33
CA GLU A 71 -8.57 -2.41 24.23
C GLU A 71 -7.15 -2.30 23.65
N LYS A 72 -6.38 -1.25 23.99
CA LYS A 72 -5.06 -0.97 23.38
C LYS A 72 -4.09 -2.15 23.45
N VAL A 73 -4.00 -2.80 24.62
CA VAL A 73 -3.07 -3.93 24.82
C VAL A 73 -3.50 -5.12 23.98
N ALA A 74 -4.79 -5.49 24.01
CA ALA A 74 -5.32 -6.61 23.25
C ALA A 74 -5.17 -6.40 21.73
N CYS A 75 -5.45 -5.18 21.26
CA CYS A 75 -5.27 -4.80 19.85
C CYS A 75 -3.81 -4.90 19.42
N ALA A 76 -2.86 -4.39 20.24
CA ALA A 76 -1.44 -4.46 19.93
C ALA A 76 -0.92 -5.91 19.87
N GLU A 77 -1.36 -6.77 20.80
CA GLU A 77 -1.00 -8.19 20.79
C GLU A 77 -1.53 -8.92 19.56
N GLU A 78 -2.77 -8.66 19.15
CA GLU A 78 -3.35 -9.31 17.96
C GLU A 78 -2.70 -8.82 16.67
N LEU A 79 -2.38 -7.52 16.58
CA LEU A 79 -1.59 -6.97 15.47
C LEU A 79 -0.22 -7.63 15.40
N GLY A 80 0.52 -7.70 16.52
CA GLY A 80 1.85 -8.34 16.55
C GLY A 80 1.81 -9.80 16.13
N LYS A 81 0.81 -10.58 16.58
CA LYS A 81 0.69 -11.99 16.20
C LYS A 81 0.32 -12.20 14.73
N LYS A 82 -0.57 -11.36 14.16
CA LYS A 82 -1.15 -11.60 12.84
C LYS A 82 -0.46 -10.85 11.71
N VAL A 83 0.05 -9.65 11.96
CA VAL A 83 0.74 -8.86 10.94
C VAL A 83 2.15 -9.40 10.69
N ASP A 84 2.88 -9.84 11.72
CA ASP A 84 4.19 -10.50 11.53
C ASP A 84 4.09 -11.79 10.69
N MET A 85 2.98 -12.52 10.79
CA MET A 85 2.76 -13.73 9.99
C MET A 85 2.47 -13.46 8.51
N THR A 86 2.20 -12.21 8.11
CA THR A 86 1.85 -11.86 6.73
C THR A 86 3.04 -11.27 5.94
N LEU A 87 4.18 -11.03 6.61
CA LEU A 87 5.41 -10.46 6.04
C LEU A 87 6.54 -11.49 5.85
N HIS A 88 6.26 -12.78 6.05
CA HIS A 88 7.16 -13.91 5.83
C HIS A 88 6.53 -14.92 4.86
#